data_AF-A0A7R6WMR9-F1
#
_entry.id   AF-A0A7R6WMR9-F1
#
_cell.length_a   1.000
_cell.length_b   1.000
_cell.length_c   1.000
_cell.angle_alpha   90.00
_cell.angle_beta   90.00
_cell.angle_gamma   90.00
#
_symmetry.space_group_name_H-M   'P 1'
#
loop_
_entity.id
_entity.type
_entity.pdbx_description
1 polymer ?
#
loop_
_entity_poly.entity_id
_entity_poly.type
_entity_poly.pdbx_seq_one_letter_code
_entity_poly.pdbx_strand_id
1 'polypeptide(L)'
;MSRIAIPGLVDVLPVDDAAAIAAIASDRRFDRQYVRRGPMLNRIILGRVRSILTLAGAPLPPVAEHGPVRPASSQSATQARLDALATGGLAGPDIDALAAYVRGEGGARCGGKLAQQAVGRLFDPNYRADDESWSAALILRDAPSSFNPVKRLIWALTGRIAKARALLAEKVNQDPTGLHGTGVAIHNLAEAFSRMRTLYSDPAARDQNSPAAAVAASIVAPKQVLRQPNVAGTCPAGPFTKDTLVLLQLERANVRTPGYDMAFMAGSWSACPAQGWVPALMATVWRRAIEGTAA
;
A
#
# COMPACT_ATOMS: atom_id res chain seq x y z
N MET A 1 -21.33 -10.77 -0.60
CA MET A 1 -20.57 -11.73 0.25
C MET A 1 -21.21 -11.80 1.62
N SER A 2 -21.11 -12.94 2.32
CA SER A 2 -21.67 -13.13 3.67
C SER A 2 -20.63 -12.97 4.77
N ARG A 3 -21.08 -12.49 5.92
CA ARG A 3 -20.31 -12.46 7.17
C ARG A 3 -19.89 -13.86 7.59
N ILE A 4 -18.65 -14.04 8.00
CA ILE A 4 -18.11 -15.29 8.54
C ILE A 4 -17.99 -15.12 10.05
N ALA A 5 -18.88 -15.75 10.81
CA ALA A 5 -18.92 -15.68 12.26
C ALA A 5 -18.81 -17.10 12.85
N ILE A 6 -17.66 -17.40 13.46
CA ILE A 6 -17.44 -18.60 14.26
C ILE A 6 -17.32 -18.15 15.72
N PRO A 7 -18.28 -18.51 16.59
CA PRO A 7 -18.30 -18.09 17.98
C PRO A 7 -16.95 -18.27 18.69
N GLY A 8 -16.49 -17.21 19.35
CA GLY A 8 -15.20 -17.19 20.08
C GLY A 8 -13.94 -17.14 19.21
N LEU A 9 -13.99 -17.56 17.94
CA LEU A 9 -12.83 -17.69 17.07
C LEU A 9 -12.64 -16.50 16.12
N VAL A 10 -13.62 -16.21 15.27
CA VAL A 10 -13.52 -15.17 14.23
C VAL A 10 -14.88 -14.54 13.93
N ASP A 11 -14.86 -13.25 13.63
CA ASP A 11 -16.03 -12.54 13.10
C ASP A 11 -15.57 -11.54 12.06
N VAL A 12 -15.70 -11.88 10.77
CA VAL A 12 -15.23 -11.05 9.66
C VAL A 12 -16.33 -10.78 8.66
N LEU A 13 -16.32 -9.56 8.11
CA LEU A 13 -17.18 -9.15 7.02
C LEU A 13 -16.31 -8.76 5.81
N PRO A 14 -16.10 -9.68 4.85
CA PRO A 14 -15.40 -9.37 3.62
C PRO A 14 -16.30 -8.57 2.67
N VAL A 15 -15.75 -7.53 2.06
CA VAL A 15 -16.44 -6.64 1.12
C VAL A 15 -15.57 -6.44 -0.12
N ASP A 16 -16.06 -6.89 -1.27
CA ASP A 16 -15.34 -6.84 -2.55
C ASP A 16 -16.15 -6.17 -3.68
N ASP A 17 -17.24 -5.49 -3.32
CA ASP A 17 -18.01 -4.64 -4.22
C ASP A 17 -17.57 -3.18 -4.06
N ALA A 18 -17.29 -2.49 -5.17
CA ALA A 18 -16.71 -1.14 -5.16
C ALA A 18 -17.66 -0.10 -4.54
N ALA A 19 -18.96 -0.19 -4.83
CA ALA A 19 -19.96 0.73 -4.27
C ALA A 19 -20.14 0.52 -2.76
N ALA A 20 -20.18 -0.74 -2.31
CA ALA A 20 -20.22 -1.09 -0.89
C ALA A 20 -18.95 -0.64 -0.16
N ILE A 21 -17.77 -0.80 -0.77
CA ILE A 21 -16.50 -0.28 -0.22
C ILE A 21 -16.56 1.23 -0.06
N ALA A 22 -17.03 1.97 -1.07
CA ALA A 22 -17.16 3.42 -1.02
C ALA A 22 -18.14 3.88 0.07
N ALA A 23 -19.29 3.20 0.20
CA ALA A 23 -20.28 3.47 1.24
C ALA A 23 -19.68 3.24 2.65
N ILE A 24 -19.00 2.11 2.87
CA ILE A 24 -18.36 1.81 4.15
C ILE A 24 -17.21 2.78 4.44
N ALA A 25 -16.44 3.16 3.42
CA ALA A 25 -15.35 4.12 3.58
C ALA A 25 -15.83 5.52 3.97
N SER A 26 -17.06 5.89 3.62
CA SER A 26 -17.68 7.18 3.96
C SER A 26 -18.45 7.15 5.28
N ASP A 27 -18.72 5.97 5.82
CA ASP A 27 -19.50 5.78 7.04
C ASP A 27 -18.61 5.85 8.30
N ARG A 28 -18.85 6.87 9.13
CA ARG A 28 -18.11 7.15 10.38
C ARG A 28 -18.23 6.06 11.44
N ARG A 29 -19.14 5.09 11.27
CA ARG A 29 -19.20 3.92 12.15
C ARG A 29 -17.98 3.01 11.95
N PHE A 30 -17.30 3.08 10.82
CA PHE A 30 -16.17 2.22 10.46
C PHE A 30 -14.84 3.00 10.49
N ASP A 31 -13.97 2.66 11.44
CA ASP A 31 -12.72 3.38 11.66
C ASP A 31 -11.51 2.43 11.77
N ARG A 32 -10.33 2.99 12.05
CA ARG A 32 -9.04 2.31 12.21
C ARG A 32 -8.55 2.32 13.67
N GLN A 33 -9.47 2.42 14.64
CA GLN A 33 -9.14 2.38 16.06
C GLN A 33 -8.36 1.09 16.43
N TYR A 34 -8.70 -0.02 15.79
CA TYR A 34 -8.04 -1.33 15.93
C TYR A 34 -7.83 -1.77 17.39
N VAL A 35 -8.81 -1.50 18.25
CA VAL A 35 -8.84 -1.99 19.62
C VAL A 35 -8.92 -3.52 19.59
N ARG A 36 -8.19 -4.20 20.50
CA ARG A 36 -8.20 -5.67 20.63
C ARG A 36 -9.54 -6.19 21.18
N ARG A 37 -10.59 -6.08 20.37
CA ARG A 37 -11.97 -6.47 20.69
C ARG A 37 -12.45 -7.60 19.75
N GLY A 38 -13.45 -8.34 20.21
CA GLY A 38 -14.12 -9.40 19.48
C GLY A 38 -13.48 -10.78 19.68
N PRO A 39 -13.76 -11.72 18.77
CA PRO A 39 -13.23 -13.09 18.81
C PRO A 39 -11.70 -13.17 18.82
N MET A 40 -11.16 -14.32 19.19
CA MET A 40 -9.72 -14.53 19.38
C MET A 40 -8.87 -14.04 18.20
N LEU A 41 -9.19 -14.44 16.96
CA LEU A 41 -8.40 -14.07 15.78
C LEU A 41 -8.49 -12.57 15.47
N ASN A 42 -9.65 -11.95 15.67
CA ASN A 42 -9.82 -10.50 15.49
C ASN A 42 -8.88 -9.72 16.43
N ARG A 43 -8.85 -10.09 17.71
CA ARG A 43 -7.97 -9.47 18.72
C ARG A 43 -6.49 -9.63 18.36
N ILE A 44 -6.11 -10.80 17.88
CA ILE A 44 -4.74 -11.09 17.44
C ILE A 44 -4.36 -10.23 16.23
N ILE A 45 -5.20 -10.18 15.19
CA ILE A 45 -4.95 -9.40 13.96
C ILE A 45 -4.82 -7.91 14.30
N LEU A 46 -5.81 -7.35 14.99
CA LEU A 46 -5.84 -5.93 15.34
C LEU A 46 -4.67 -5.53 16.25
N GLY A 47 -4.34 -6.39 17.22
CA GLY A 47 -3.20 -6.19 18.09
C GLY A 47 -1.86 -6.18 17.34
N ARG A 48 -1.69 -7.06 16.35
CA ARG A 48 -0.50 -7.11 15.51
C ARG A 48 -0.37 -5.89 14.63
N VAL A 49 -1.42 -5.55 13.90
CA VAL A 49 -1.48 -4.37 13.02
C VAL A 49 -1.06 -3.12 13.79
N ARG A 50 -1.66 -2.87 14.97
CA ARG A 50 -1.25 -1.73 15.82
C ARG A 50 0.20 -1.82 16.31
N SER A 51 0.67 -3.00 16.74
CA SER A 51 2.04 -3.10 17.27
C SER A 51 3.15 -2.98 16.22
N ILE A 52 2.87 -3.43 14.99
CA ILE A 52 3.88 -3.51 13.92
C ILE A 52 3.95 -2.19 13.17
N LEU A 53 2.79 -1.64 12.81
CA LEU A 53 2.66 -0.44 11.97
C LEU A 53 2.59 0.82 12.85
N THR A 54 3.63 1.04 13.64
CA THR A 54 3.83 2.23 14.49
C THR A 54 5.23 2.78 14.37
N LEU A 55 5.39 4.09 14.57
CA LEU A 55 6.69 4.73 14.71
C LEU A 55 6.67 5.60 15.97
N ALA A 56 7.68 5.47 16.84
CA ALA A 56 7.74 6.15 18.13
C ALA A 56 6.44 6.02 18.97
N GLY A 57 5.77 4.85 18.89
CA GLY A 57 4.50 4.59 19.60
C GLY A 57 3.25 5.12 18.92
N ALA A 58 3.37 5.98 17.91
CA ALA A 58 2.24 6.49 17.12
C ALA A 58 1.93 5.57 15.92
N PRO A 59 0.66 5.36 15.55
CA PRO A 59 0.30 4.55 14.38
C PRO A 59 0.77 5.20 13.08
N LEU A 60 1.19 4.37 12.10
CA LEU A 60 1.47 4.85 10.75
C LEU A 60 0.17 5.34 10.06
N PRO A 61 0.25 6.27 9.09
CA PRO A 61 -0.92 6.86 8.46
C PRO A 61 -2.01 5.88 7.94
N PRO A 62 -1.68 4.70 7.37
CA PRO A 62 -2.69 3.75 6.90
C PRO A 62 -3.49 3.06 8.00
N VAL A 63 -2.98 3.08 9.23
CA VAL A 63 -3.60 2.43 10.40
C VAL A 63 -3.96 3.40 11.51
N ALA A 64 -3.71 4.69 11.29
CA ALA A 64 -4.16 5.76 12.17
C ALA A 64 -5.67 5.97 12.01
N GLU A 65 -6.36 6.14 13.14
CA GLU A 65 -7.78 6.46 13.22
C GLU A 65 -8.09 7.83 12.60
N HIS A 66 -9.33 7.99 12.17
CA HIS A 66 -9.82 9.28 11.70
C HIS A 66 -9.85 10.29 12.85
N GLY A 67 -9.37 11.52 12.61
CA GLY A 67 -9.42 12.62 13.59
C GLY A 67 -8.02 13.10 14.01
N PRO A 68 -7.81 13.51 15.28
CA PRO A 68 -6.57 14.16 15.71
C PRO A 68 -5.30 13.32 15.52
N VAL A 69 -5.40 11.99 15.53
CA VAL A 69 -4.26 11.07 15.31
C VAL A 69 -3.83 11.05 13.84
N ARG A 70 -4.75 11.37 12.91
CA ARG A 70 -4.46 11.56 11.49
C ARG A 70 -5.11 12.86 11.01
N PRO A 71 -4.51 14.02 11.32
CA PRO A 71 -5.07 15.31 10.89
C PRO A 71 -5.20 15.35 9.37
N ALA A 72 -6.37 15.75 8.88
CA ALA A 72 -6.63 15.89 7.45
C ALA A 72 -5.62 16.85 6.80
N SER A 73 -5.20 17.90 7.50
CA SER A 73 -4.20 18.87 7.04
C SER A 73 -2.85 18.22 6.74
N SER A 74 -2.35 17.30 7.58
CA SER A 74 -1.08 16.60 7.33
C SER A 74 -1.17 15.71 6.09
N GLN A 75 -2.30 15.05 5.87
CA GLN A 75 -2.53 14.25 4.65
C GLN A 75 -2.61 15.15 3.41
N SER A 76 -3.36 16.24 3.48
CA SER A 76 -3.49 17.21 2.39
C SER A 76 -2.15 17.88 2.04
N ALA A 77 -1.32 18.20 3.03
CA ALA A 77 0.02 18.76 2.81
C ALA A 77 0.93 17.76 2.08
N THR A 78 0.93 16.49 2.51
CA THR A 78 1.66 15.42 1.81
C THR A 78 1.16 15.25 0.38
N GLN A 79 -0.17 15.24 0.18
CA GLN A 79 -0.75 15.13 -1.16
C GLN A 79 -0.35 16.31 -2.04
N ALA A 80 -0.50 17.54 -1.57
CA ALA A 80 -0.13 18.74 -2.32
C ALA A 80 1.36 18.72 -2.73
N ARG A 81 2.24 18.29 -1.82
CA ARG A 81 3.67 18.11 -2.13
C ARG A 81 3.90 17.10 -3.24
N LEU A 82 3.23 15.95 -3.18
CA LEU A 82 3.36 14.88 -4.18
C LEU A 82 2.77 15.29 -5.53
N ASP A 83 1.64 15.99 -5.54
CA ASP A 83 0.99 16.50 -6.75
C ASP A 83 1.85 17.60 -7.40
N ALA A 84 2.51 18.46 -6.62
CA ALA A 84 3.49 19.42 -7.12
C ALA A 84 4.69 18.73 -7.80
N LEU A 85 5.20 17.64 -7.22
CA LEU A 85 6.27 16.85 -7.84
C LEU A 85 5.80 16.16 -9.14
N ALA A 86 4.56 15.67 -9.17
CA ALA A 86 3.98 15.06 -10.35
C ALA A 86 3.82 16.05 -11.51
N THR A 87 3.39 17.27 -11.22
CA THR A 87 3.17 18.34 -12.20
C THR A 87 4.46 19.04 -12.64
N GLY A 88 5.47 19.13 -11.77
CA GLY A 88 6.77 19.74 -12.07
C GLY A 88 7.66 18.96 -13.05
N GLY A 89 7.23 17.76 -13.46
CA GLY A 89 7.98 16.90 -14.37
C GLY A 89 8.92 15.95 -13.62
N LEU A 90 8.64 14.65 -13.73
CA LEU A 90 9.45 13.61 -13.12
C LEU A 90 10.62 13.28 -14.06
N ALA A 91 11.86 13.45 -13.58
CA ALA A 91 13.08 13.12 -14.32
C ALA A 91 14.20 12.67 -13.36
N GLY A 92 15.25 12.08 -13.93
CA GLY A 92 16.46 11.73 -13.19
C GLY A 92 16.75 10.22 -13.16
N PRO A 93 17.89 9.85 -12.56
CA PRO A 93 18.47 8.52 -12.71
C PRO A 93 17.58 7.38 -12.18
N ASP A 94 16.72 7.63 -11.20
CA ASP A 94 15.83 6.59 -10.66
C ASP A 94 14.72 6.23 -11.64
N ILE A 95 14.23 7.20 -12.41
CA ILE A 95 13.22 6.99 -13.45
C ILE A 95 13.85 6.27 -14.64
N ASP A 96 15.06 6.67 -15.02
CA ASP A 96 15.80 6.03 -16.11
C ASP A 96 16.11 4.56 -15.76
N ALA A 97 16.49 4.28 -14.51
CA ALA A 97 16.72 2.91 -14.04
C ALA A 97 15.44 2.08 -13.99
N LEU A 98 14.31 2.67 -13.60
CA LEU A 98 12.99 2.01 -13.67
C LEU A 98 12.57 1.74 -15.12
N ALA A 99 12.83 2.68 -16.04
CA ALA A 99 12.54 2.50 -17.47
C ALA A 99 13.40 1.40 -18.08
N ALA A 100 14.69 1.35 -17.78
CA ALA A 100 15.59 0.26 -18.13
C ALA A 100 15.08 -1.09 -17.62
N TYR A 101 14.65 -1.14 -16.35
CA TYR A 101 14.03 -2.34 -15.79
C TYR A 101 12.77 -2.77 -16.55
N VAL A 102 11.90 -1.83 -16.92
CA VAL A 102 10.69 -2.11 -17.72
C VAL A 102 11.05 -2.64 -19.11
N ARG A 103 12.15 -2.16 -19.73
CA ARG A 103 12.65 -2.68 -21.01
C ARG A 103 13.21 -4.10 -20.95
N GLY A 104 13.38 -4.67 -19.75
CA GLY A 104 13.97 -5.99 -19.59
C GLY A 104 15.38 -6.00 -19.02
N GLU A 105 15.99 -4.83 -18.77
CA GLU A 105 17.34 -4.76 -18.21
C GLU A 105 17.35 -5.16 -16.73
N GLY A 106 18.48 -5.72 -16.28
CA GLY A 106 18.64 -6.23 -14.91
C GLY A 106 17.77 -7.45 -14.58
N GLY A 107 18.01 -8.04 -13.41
CA GLY A 107 17.25 -9.21 -12.95
C GLY A 107 15.83 -8.86 -12.50
N ALA A 108 14.88 -9.79 -12.68
CA ALA A 108 13.47 -9.61 -12.30
C ALA A 108 13.26 -9.21 -10.83
N ARG A 109 14.21 -9.54 -9.94
CA ARG A 109 14.15 -9.19 -8.51
C ARG A 109 14.59 -7.74 -8.21
N CYS A 110 15.09 -6.99 -9.20
CA CYS A 110 15.62 -5.64 -8.99
C CYS A 110 14.52 -4.58 -8.85
N GLY A 111 13.33 -4.80 -9.42
CA GLY A 111 12.24 -3.82 -9.45
C GLY A 111 11.84 -3.29 -8.08
N GLY A 112 11.90 -4.13 -7.03
CA GLY A 112 11.63 -3.73 -5.65
C GLY A 112 12.58 -2.66 -5.13
N LYS A 113 13.89 -2.84 -5.32
CA LYS A 113 14.91 -1.86 -4.89
C LYS A 113 14.83 -0.57 -5.70
N LEU A 114 14.61 -0.66 -7.00
CA LEU A 114 14.47 0.52 -7.87
C LEU A 114 13.24 1.36 -7.49
N ALA A 115 12.11 0.72 -7.24
CA ALA A 115 10.93 1.41 -6.74
C ALA A 115 11.21 2.03 -5.37
N GLN A 116 11.83 1.27 -4.45
CA GLN A 116 12.13 1.74 -3.09
C GLN A 116 13.07 2.94 -3.10
N GLN A 117 14.03 2.97 -4.03
CA GLN A 117 14.95 4.08 -4.27
C GLN A 117 14.19 5.35 -4.68
N ALA A 118 13.34 5.25 -5.71
CA ALA A 118 12.55 6.37 -6.22
C ALA A 118 11.61 6.96 -5.16
N VAL A 119 10.95 6.11 -4.38
CA VAL A 119 10.06 6.54 -3.29
C VAL A 119 10.85 7.10 -2.11
N GLY A 120 11.95 6.46 -1.71
CA GLY A 120 12.76 6.88 -0.57
C GLY A 120 13.35 8.28 -0.77
N ARG A 121 13.76 8.62 -2.01
CA ARG A 121 14.27 9.95 -2.36
C ARG A 121 13.27 11.09 -2.29
N LEU A 122 11.97 10.79 -2.16
CA LEU A 122 10.96 11.78 -1.82
C LEU A 122 11.06 12.26 -0.37
N PHE A 123 11.72 11.50 0.51
CA PHE A 123 11.80 11.78 1.96
C PHE A 123 13.24 12.07 2.39
N ASP A 124 14.22 11.47 1.73
CA ASP A 124 15.63 11.77 1.92
C ASP A 124 16.38 11.72 0.58
N PRO A 125 16.95 12.83 0.08
CA PRO A 125 17.69 12.82 -1.19
C PRO A 125 18.87 11.84 -1.22
N ASN A 126 19.43 11.51 -0.06
CA ASN A 126 20.52 10.56 0.13
C ASN A 126 20.03 9.12 0.38
N TYR A 127 18.72 8.87 0.32
CA TYR A 127 18.17 7.52 0.45
C TYR A 127 18.89 6.57 -0.53
N ARG A 128 19.33 5.42 -0.03
CA ARG A 128 19.87 4.33 -0.84
C ARG A 128 19.11 3.06 -0.54
N ALA A 129 18.44 2.52 -1.57
CA ALA A 129 17.84 1.20 -1.51
C ALA A 129 18.93 0.14 -1.70
N ASP A 130 18.94 -0.84 -0.82
CA ASP A 130 19.88 -1.95 -0.81
C ASP A 130 19.14 -3.26 -0.45
N ASP A 131 19.87 -4.38 -0.38
CA ASP A 131 19.26 -5.66 -0.05
C ASP A 131 18.72 -5.68 1.39
N GLU A 132 19.32 -4.91 2.29
CA GLU A 132 18.90 -4.82 3.68
C GLU A 132 17.57 -4.06 3.81
N SER A 133 17.46 -2.89 3.17
CA SER A 133 16.24 -2.08 3.15
C SER A 133 15.10 -2.81 2.45
N TRP A 134 15.37 -3.56 1.38
CA TRP A 134 14.34 -4.35 0.71
C TRP A 134 13.90 -5.55 1.56
N SER A 135 14.84 -6.25 2.20
CA SER A 135 14.54 -7.34 3.14
C SER A 135 13.72 -6.84 4.34
N ALA A 136 14.05 -5.66 4.87
CA ALA A 136 13.27 -5.00 5.91
C ALA A 136 11.83 -4.71 5.46
N ALA A 137 11.64 -4.20 4.24
CA ALA A 137 10.31 -3.97 3.68
C ALA A 137 9.52 -5.29 3.53
N LEU A 138 10.16 -6.39 3.11
CA LEU A 138 9.52 -7.70 3.03
C LEU A 138 9.07 -8.23 4.39
N ILE A 139 9.85 -7.98 5.45
CA ILE A 139 9.46 -8.31 6.83
C ILE A 139 8.23 -7.50 7.25
N LEU A 140 8.22 -6.19 7.01
CA LEU A 140 7.09 -5.33 7.40
C LEU A 140 5.81 -5.65 6.62
N ARG A 141 5.91 -6.09 5.35
CA ARG A 141 4.76 -6.58 4.58
C ARG A 141 4.16 -7.84 5.19
N ASP A 142 4.99 -8.81 5.54
CA ASP A 142 4.51 -10.14 5.94
C ASP A 142 4.09 -10.19 7.42
N ALA A 143 4.72 -9.40 8.29
CA ALA A 143 4.54 -9.48 9.72
C ALA A 143 3.09 -9.30 10.21
N PRO A 144 2.28 -8.36 9.68
CA PRO A 144 0.89 -8.20 10.12
C PRO A 144 0.00 -9.41 9.80
N SER A 145 0.25 -10.08 8.66
CA SER A 145 -0.60 -11.16 8.13
C SER A 145 -0.09 -12.56 8.43
N SER A 146 1.16 -12.73 8.89
CA SER A 146 1.75 -14.06 9.10
C SER A 146 1.10 -14.81 10.27
N PHE A 147 0.52 -15.99 10.01
CA PHE A 147 0.04 -16.92 11.04
C PHE A 147 1.03 -18.06 11.33
N ASN A 148 2.21 -18.06 10.71
CA ASN A 148 3.22 -19.10 10.94
C ASN A 148 3.84 -18.93 12.36
N PRO A 149 3.64 -19.89 13.28
CA PRO A 149 4.07 -19.74 14.68
C PRO A 149 5.59 -19.77 14.82
N VAL A 150 6.30 -20.62 14.07
CA VAL A 150 7.76 -20.73 14.09
C VAL A 150 8.40 -19.43 13.62
N LYS A 151 7.93 -18.89 12.48
CA LYS A 151 8.41 -17.62 11.94
C LYS A 151 8.23 -16.47 12.92
N ARG A 152 7.10 -16.45 13.63
CA ARG A 152 6.80 -15.43 14.65
C ARG A 152 7.66 -15.57 15.89
N LEU A 153 7.92 -16.79 16.36
CA LEU A 153 8.85 -17.04 17.46
C LEU A 153 10.25 -16.53 17.09
N ILE A 154 10.73 -16.87 15.90
CA ILE A 154 12.03 -16.40 15.39
C ILE A 154 12.07 -14.88 15.35
N TRP A 155 11.04 -14.22 14.80
CA TRP A 155 10.97 -12.75 14.77
C TRP A 155 10.93 -12.10 16.15
N ALA A 156 10.23 -12.72 17.11
CA ALA A 156 10.18 -12.23 18.48
C ALA A 156 11.56 -12.34 19.15
N LEU A 157 12.20 -13.50 19.06
CA LEU A 157 13.53 -13.75 19.65
C LEU A 157 14.62 -12.86 19.04
N THR A 158 14.55 -12.61 17.73
CA THR A 158 15.57 -11.83 17.01
C THR A 158 15.30 -10.33 16.98
N GLY A 159 14.11 -9.89 17.39
CA GLY A 159 13.65 -8.51 17.25
C GLY A 159 13.55 -8.03 15.80
N ARG A 160 13.51 -8.94 14.80
CA ARG A 160 13.63 -8.62 13.37
C ARG A 160 12.62 -7.58 12.87
N ILE A 161 11.39 -7.60 13.37
CA ILE A 161 10.36 -6.61 13.00
C ILE A 161 10.74 -5.21 13.49
N ALA A 162 11.22 -5.09 14.73
CA ALA A 162 11.63 -3.81 15.30
C ALA A 162 12.87 -3.27 14.58
N LYS A 163 13.85 -4.13 14.29
CA LYS A 163 15.06 -3.77 13.51
C LYS A 163 14.71 -3.31 12.10
N ALA A 164 13.89 -4.07 11.37
CA ALA A 164 13.43 -3.70 10.03
C ALA A 164 12.73 -2.33 10.01
N ARG A 165 11.91 -2.07 11.02
CA ARG A 165 11.22 -0.80 11.17
C ARG A 165 12.16 0.35 11.50
N ALA A 166 13.11 0.15 12.41
CA ALA A 166 14.10 1.16 12.79
C ALA A 166 14.97 1.53 11.58
N LEU A 167 15.46 0.54 10.83
CA LEU A 167 16.27 0.75 9.62
C LEU A 167 15.53 1.60 8.58
N LEU A 168 14.28 1.22 8.26
CA LEU A 168 13.50 1.96 7.26
C LEU A 168 13.09 3.34 7.74
N ALA A 169 12.83 3.51 9.04
CA ALA A 169 12.55 4.81 9.63
C ALA A 169 13.77 5.73 9.58
N GLU A 170 14.96 5.21 9.89
CA GLU A 170 16.21 5.96 9.81
C GLU A 170 16.49 6.46 8.39
N LYS A 171 16.35 5.59 7.39
CA LYS A 171 16.58 5.96 5.98
C LYS A 171 15.64 7.05 5.45
N VAL A 172 14.52 7.32 6.12
CA VAL A 172 13.53 8.35 5.73
C VAL A 172 13.39 9.43 6.81
N ASN A 173 14.43 9.69 7.59
CA ASN A 173 14.48 10.75 8.61
C ASN A 173 13.34 10.67 9.65
N GLN A 174 12.98 9.45 10.07
CA GLN A 174 11.88 9.16 10.98
C GLN A 174 10.52 9.66 10.49
N ASP A 175 10.34 9.87 9.18
CA ASP A 175 9.06 10.26 8.61
C ASP A 175 8.09 9.05 8.56
N PRO A 176 6.91 9.11 9.20
CA PRO A 176 5.97 7.99 9.23
C PRO A 176 5.32 7.71 7.86
N THR A 177 5.20 8.72 6.99
CA THR A 177 4.74 8.55 5.61
C THR A 177 5.83 7.90 4.76
N GLY A 178 7.09 8.32 4.95
CA GLY A 178 8.27 7.73 4.31
C GLY A 178 8.42 6.25 4.67
N LEU A 179 8.31 5.91 5.96
CA LEU A 179 8.36 4.53 6.43
C LEU A 179 7.23 3.68 5.84
N HIS A 180 6.01 4.23 5.77
CA HIS A 180 4.92 3.55 5.09
C HIS A 180 5.21 3.35 3.59
N GLY A 181 5.68 4.41 2.92
CA GLY A 181 6.01 4.45 1.51
C GLY A 181 7.04 3.40 1.13
N THR A 182 8.17 3.34 1.83
CA THR A 182 9.31 2.45 1.54
C THR A 182 9.20 1.06 2.17
N GLY A 183 8.35 0.88 3.18
CA GLY A 183 8.22 -0.39 3.91
C GLY A 183 6.98 -1.21 3.58
N VAL A 184 5.86 -0.56 3.23
CA VAL A 184 4.55 -1.23 3.10
C VAL A 184 3.91 -0.95 1.74
N ALA A 185 3.75 0.31 1.33
CA ALA A 185 3.15 0.65 0.05
C ALA A 185 4.01 0.20 -1.14
N ILE A 186 5.34 0.15 -0.94
CA ILE A 186 6.29 -0.13 -2.00
C ILE A 186 6.07 -1.44 -2.74
N HIS A 187 5.48 -2.43 -2.07
CA HIS A 187 5.28 -3.76 -2.65
C HIS A 187 4.26 -3.74 -3.79
N ASN A 188 3.22 -2.91 -3.68
CA ASN A 188 2.25 -2.75 -4.77
C ASN A 188 2.89 -2.03 -5.96
N LEU A 189 3.75 -1.04 -5.71
CA LEU A 189 4.45 -0.33 -6.76
C LEU A 189 5.49 -1.21 -7.46
N ALA A 190 6.26 -2.00 -6.70
CA ALA A 190 7.20 -2.96 -7.24
C ALA A 190 6.51 -4.01 -8.12
N GLU A 191 5.37 -4.54 -7.66
CA GLU A 191 4.52 -5.44 -8.45
C GLU A 191 3.96 -4.73 -9.70
N ALA A 192 3.56 -3.46 -9.58
CA ALA A 192 3.09 -2.69 -10.71
C ALA A 192 4.16 -2.52 -11.80
N PHE A 193 5.42 -2.25 -11.42
CA PHE A 193 6.53 -2.23 -12.38
C PHE A 193 6.85 -3.61 -12.95
N SER A 194 6.67 -4.69 -12.18
CA SER A 194 6.78 -6.06 -12.70
C SER A 194 5.73 -6.32 -13.78
N ARG A 195 4.46 -5.95 -13.54
CA ARG A 195 3.39 -6.03 -14.54
C ARG A 195 3.67 -5.16 -15.76
N MET A 196 4.18 -3.95 -15.55
CA MET A 196 4.56 -3.04 -16.63
C MET A 196 5.70 -3.60 -17.49
N ARG A 197 6.69 -4.26 -16.89
CA ARG A 197 7.76 -4.97 -17.61
C ARG A 197 7.20 -6.12 -18.45
N THR A 198 6.26 -6.91 -17.90
CA THR A 198 5.57 -7.95 -18.65
C THR A 198 4.78 -7.35 -19.82
N LEU A 199 4.05 -6.26 -19.59
CA LEU A 199 3.30 -5.56 -20.64
C LEU A 199 4.23 -5.04 -21.74
N TYR A 200 5.37 -4.46 -21.36
CA TYR A 200 6.37 -3.95 -22.32
C TYR A 200 7.00 -5.06 -23.16
N SER A 201 7.13 -6.28 -22.61
CA SER A 201 7.74 -7.41 -23.31
C SER A 201 6.90 -7.94 -24.49
N ASP A 202 5.61 -7.57 -24.56
CA ASP A 202 4.75 -7.83 -25.70
C ASP A 202 4.84 -6.65 -26.70
N PRO A 203 5.39 -6.84 -27.91
CA PRO A 203 5.51 -5.78 -28.91
C PRO A 203 4.17 -5.15 -29.28
N ALA A 204 3.10 -5.93 -29.40
CA ALA A 204 1.79 -5.40 -29.76
C ALA A 204 1.25 -4.50 -28.64
N ALA A 205 1.38 -4.94 -27.39
CA ALA A 205 0.98 -4.13 -26.25
C ALA A 205 1.84 -2.86 -26.11
N ARG A 206 3.17 -2.97 -26.29
CA ARG A 206 4.09 -1.83 -26.22
C ARG A 206 3.71 -0.72 -27.21
N ASP A 207 3.43 -1.08 -28.45
CA ASP A 207 3.21 -0.12 -29.52
C ASP A 207 1.79 0.49 -29.47
N GLN A 208 0.81 -0.22 -28.89
CA GLN A 208 -0.58 0.21 -28.82
C GLN A 208 -0.94 0.96 -27.53
N ASN A 209 -0.24 0.69 -26.42
CA ASN A 209 -0.60 1.29 -25.13
C ASN A 209 -0.06 2.72 -25.00
N SER A 210 -1.00 3.68 -24.91
CA SER A 210 -0.67 4.99 -24.36
C SER A 210 -0.10 4.85 -22.94
N PRO A 211 0.67 5.84 -22.43
CA PRO A 211 1.15 5.81 -21.06
C PRO A 211 0.03 5.59 -20.04
N ALA A 212 -1.11 6.26 -20.19
CA ALA A 212 -2.25 6.10 -19.29
C ALA A 212 -2.84 4.67 -19.33
N ALA A 213 -2.92 4.05 -20.51
CA ALA A 213 -3.38 2.68 -20.67
C ALA A 213 -2.40 1.68 -20.03
N ALA A 214 -1.09 1.88 -20.20
CA ALA A 214 -0.06 1.06 -19.57
C ALA A 214 -0.09 1.15 -18.04
N VAL A 215 -0.31 2.35 -17.47
CA VAL A 215 -0.51 2.49 -16.03
C VAL A 215 -1.77 1.75 -15.58
N ALA A 216 -2.90 1.93 -16.26
CA ALA A 216 -4.16 1.27 -15.89
C ALA A 216 -4.05 -0.27 -15.91
N ALA A 217 -3.35 -0.82 -16.90
CA ALA A 217 -3.09 -2.26 -17.02
C ALA A 217 -2.12 -2.80 -15.94
N SER A 218 -1.24 -1.93 -15.44
CA SER A 218 -0.15 -2.34 -14.53
C SER A 218 -0.43 -2.05 -13.06
N ILE A 219 -1.33 -1.11 -12.73
CA ILE A 219 -1.57 -0.68 -11.35
C ILE A 219 -2.06 -1.83 -10.47
N VAL A 220 -1.62 -1.85 -9.22
CA VAL A 220 -1.92 -2.91 -8.26
C VAL A 220 -2.64 -2.31 -7.07
N ALA A 221 -3.91 -2.70 -6.90
CA ALA A 221 -4.64 -2.36 -5.69
C ALA A 221 -4.14 -3.20 -4.50
N PRO A 222 -4.12 -2.64 -3.27
CA PRO A 222 -3.81 -3.43 -2.08
C PRO A 222 -4.76 -4.61 -1.94
N LYS A 223 -4.26 -5.76 -1.45
CA LYS A 223 -5.11 -6.95 -1.23
C LYS A 223 -6.38 -6.63 -0.45
N GLN A 224 -6.19 -5.96 0.68
CA GLN A 224 -7.27 -5.48 1.51
C GLN A 224 -6.84 -4.37 2.47
N VAL A 225 -7.81 -3.61 2.97
CA VAL A 225 -7.64 -2.73 4.14
C VAL A 225 -8.67 -3.04 5.21
N LEU A 226 -8.31 -2.83 6.47
CA LEU A 226 -9.15 -3.18 7.61
C LEU A 226 -10.00 -2.01 8.07
N ARG A 227 -11.22 -2.30 8.53
CA ARG A 227 -12.05 -1.39 9.31
C ARG A 227 -12.62 -2.10 10.54
N GLN A 228 -12.74 -1.35 11.61
CA GLN A 228 -13.38 -1.78 12.84
C GLN A 228 -14.63 -0.92 13.08
N PRO A 229 -15.83 -1.52 13.15
CA PRO A 229 -17.03 -0.80 13.55
C PRO A 229 -16.96 -0.36 15.00
N ASN A 230 -17.43 0.84 15.32
CA ASN A 230 -17.56 1.34 16.69
C ASN A 230 -18.93 1.00 17.33
N VAL A 231 -19.93 0.66 16.51
CA VAL A 231 -21.29 0.25 16.91
C VAL A 231 -21.73 -1.01 16.16
N ALA A 232 -22.89 -1.56 16.51
CA ALA A 232 -23.57 -2.56 15.69
C ALA A 232 -24.51 -1.89 14.69
N GLY A 233 -24.83 -2.58 13.59
CA GLY A 233 -25.76 -2.06 12.58
C GLY A 233 -25.78 -2.87 11.31
N THR A 234 -26.26 -2.22 10.24
CA THR A 234 -26.28 -2.77 8.87
C THR A 234 -25.57 -1.82 7.91
N CYS A 235 -24.96 -2.41 6.89
CA CYS A 235 -24.34 -1.73 5.76
C CYS A 235 -24.69 -2.48 4.46
N PRO A 236 -24.31 -1.98 3.28
CA PRO A 236 -24.58 -2.67 2.01
C PRO A 236 -24.04 -4.11 1.93
N ALA A 237 -23.01 -4.44 2.72
CA ALA A 237 -22.45 -5.79 2.79
C ALA A 237 -23.17 -6.71 3.80
N GLY A 238 -24.15 -6.20 4.55
CA GLY A 238 -24.94 -6.94 5.54
C GLY A 238 -24.80 -6.42 6.98
N PRO A 239 -25.35 -7.17 7.95
CA PRO A 239 -25.29 -6.82 9.37
C PRO A 239 -23.88 -7.00 9.95
N PHE A 240 -23.52 -6.13 10.88
CA PHE A 240 -22.25 -6.14 11.61
C PHE A 240 -22.45 -5.81 13.09
N THR A 241 -21.47 -6.19 13.90
CA THR A 241 -21.38 -5.81 15.32
C THR A 241 -20.12 -4.99 15.57
N LYS A 242 -20.00 -4.41 16.76
CA LYS A 242 -18.75 -3.78 17.21
C LYS A 242 -17.55 -4.74 17.22
N ASP A 243 -17.80 -6.05 17.27
CA ASP A 243 -16.78 -7.10 17.35
C ASP A 243 -16.34 -7.61 15.98
N THR A 244 -17.07 -7.24 14.93
CA THR A 244 -16.82 -7.63 13.55
C THR A 244 -15.58 -6.91 13.00
N LEU A 245 -14.71 -7.65 12.31
CA LEU A 245 -13.59 -7.09 11.56
C LEU A 245 -13.99 -6.99 10.09
N VAL A 246 -14.09 -5.77 9.56
CA VAL A 246 -14.47 -5.54 8.17
C VAL A 246 -13.22 -5.53 7.29
N LEU A 247 -13.24 -6.34 6.23
CA LEU A 247 -12.13 -6.50 5.28
C LEU A 247 -12.56 -5.92 3.94
N LEU A 248 -12.06 -4.73 3.59
CA LEU A 248 -12.30 -4.13 2.28
C LEU A 248 -11.30 -4.74 1.30
N GLN A 249 -11.74 -5.67 0.44
CA GLN A 249 -10.91 -6.48 -0.46
C GLN A 249 -10.63 -5.73 -1.77
N LEU A 250 -9.76 -4.73 -1.73
CA LEU A 250 -9.57 -3.77 -2.82
C LEU A 250 -9.05 -4.43 -4.11
N GLU A 251 -8.15 -5.41 -4.01
CA GLU A 251 -7.67 -6.17 -5.17
C GLU A 251 -8.81 -6.89 -5.90
N ARG A 252 -9.71 -7.55 -5.16
CA ARG A 252 -10.86 -8.26 -5.75
C ARG A 252 -11.87 -7.29 -6.35
N ALA A 253 -12.12 -6.16 -5.68
CA ALA A 253 -12.97 -5.11 -6.22
C ALA A 253 -12.38 -4.51 -7.51
N ASN A 254 -11.06 -4.27 -7.53
CA ASN A 254 -10.35 -3.72 -8.69
C ASN A 254 -10.32 -4.70 -9.88
N VAL A 255 -10.29 -6.01 -9.66
CA VAL A 255 -10.42 -6.99 -10.75
C VAL A 255 -11.80 -6.90 -11.43
N ARG A 256 -12.86 -6.63 -10.66
CA ARG A 256 -14.23 -6.51 -11.20
C ARG A 256 -14.51 -5.16 -11.85
N THR A 257 -13.94 -4.10 -11.29
CA THR A 257 -14.07 -2.74 -11.80
C THR A 257 -12.67 -2.12 -11.86
N PRO A 258 -11.90 -2.40 -12.92
CA PRO A 258 -10.54 -1.91 -13.06
C PRO A 258 -10.47 -0.39 -13.05
N GLY A 259 -9.53 0.16 -12.29
CA GLY A 259 -9.27 1.58 -12.26
C GLY A 259 -8.25 1.97 -11.19
N TYR A 260 -8.13 3.28 -10.96
CA TYR A 260 -7.23 3.83 -9.95
C TYR A 260 -7.88 3.92 -8.57
N ASP A 261 -9.20 4.05 -8.53
CA ASP A 261 -9.93 4.41 -7.32
C ASP A 261 -9.74 3.39 -6.20
N MET A 262 -9.81 2.09 -6.51
CA MET A 262 -9.58 1.04 -5.52
C MET A 262 -8.11 0.95 -5.10
N ALA A 263 -7.16 1.26 -5.99
CA ALA A 263 -5.74 1.23 -5.67
C ALA A 263 -5.35 2.31 -4.66
N PHE A 264 -6.02 3.47 -4.72
CA PHE A 264 -5.73 4.62 -3.86
C PHE A 264 -6.83 4.94 -2.84
N MET A 265 -7.93 4.19 -2.81
CA MET A 265 -9.12 4.53 -2.03
C MET A 265 -9.59 5.97 -2.30
N ALA A 266 -9.59 6.36 -3.58
CA ALA A 266 -9.89 7.72 -4.03
C ALA A 266 -11.26 8.19 -3.51
N GLY A 267 -11.38 9.47 -3.18
CA GLY A 267 -12.60 10.06 -2.64
C GLY A 267 -12.95 9.68 -1.19
N SER A 268 -12.21 8.76 -0.55
CA SER A 268 -12.40 8.44 0.87
C SER A 268 -11.54 9.32 1.78
N TRP A 269 -11.95 9.51 3.04
CA TRP A 269 -11.09 10.12 4.10
C TRP A 269 -9.74 9.40 4.25
N SER A 270 -9.71 8.16 3.78
CA SER A 270 -8.65 7.20 3.99
C SER A 270 -7.69 7.14 2.80
N ALA A 271 -7.93 7.96 1.75
CA ALA A 271 -7.23 7.95 0.47
C ALA A 271 -5.71 8.03 0.59
N CYS A 272 -5.02 7.38 -0.35
CA CYS A 272 -3.58 7.48 -0.48
C CYS A 272 -3.22 8.88 -1.00
N PRO A 273 -2.35 9.64 -0.31
CA PRO A 273 -1.93 10.96 -0.78
C PRO A 273 -1.10 10.90 -2.08
N ALA A 274 -0.61 9.72 -2.47
CA ALA A 274 0.18 9.54 -3.68
C ALA A 274 -0.68 9.21 -4.94
N GLN A 275 -1.99 9.43 -4.88
CA GLN A 275 -2.93 9.09 -5.98
C GLN A 275 -2.66 9.85 -7.28
N GLY A 276 -2.08 11.05 -7.24
CA GLY A 276 -1.60 11.77 -8.43
C GLY A 276 -0.18 11.37 -8.82
N TRP A 277 0.71 11.26 -7.83
CA TRP A 277 2.13 11.03 -8.06
C TRP A 277 2.47 9.62 -8.58
N VAL A 278 1.86 8.55 -8.04
CA VAL A 278 2.18 7.17 -8.48
C VAL A 278 1.81 6.96 -9.96
N PRO A 279 0.60 7.30 -10.43
CA PRO A 279 0.28 7.22 -11.86
C PRO A 279 1.20 8.06 -12.73
N ALA A 280 1.56 9.28 -12.29
CA ALA A 280 2.48 10.15 -13.03
C ALA A 280 3.89 9.54 -13.14
N LEU A 281 4.41 8.94 -12.07
CA LEU A 281 5.68 8.21 -12.08
C LEU A 281 5.63 7.07 -13.10
N MET A 282 4.61 6.20 -12.99
CA MET A 282 4.47 5.05 -13.86
C MET A 282 4.31 5.45 -15.34
N ALA A 283 3.51 6.47 -15.63
CA ALA A 283 3.34 6.98 -16.98
C ALA A 283 4.65 7.57 -17.55
N THR A 284 5.45 8.21 -16.70
CA THR A 284 6.76 8.74 -17.10
C THR A 284 7.76 7.62 -17.34
N VAL A 285 7.82 6.60 -16.48
CA VAL A 285 8.65 5.41 -16.69
C VAL A 285 8.29 4.72 -18.01
N TRP A 286 7.00 4.55 -18.32
CA TRP A 286 6.56 3.98 -19.58
C TRP A 286 7.01 4.79 -20.80
N ARG A 287 6.82 6.12 -20.77
CA ARG A 287 7.31 7.02 -21.83
C ARG A 287 8.81 6.87 -22.06
N ARG A 288 9.60 6.91 -20.99
CA ARG A 288 11.06 6.74 -21.05
C ARG A 288 11.47 5.35 -21.55
N ALA A 289 10.68 4.32 -21.24
CA ALA A 289 10.93 2.97 -21.75
C ALA A 289 10.77 2.94 -23.27
N ILE A 290 9.70 3.55 -23.82
CA ILE A 290 9.44 3.65 -25.26
C ILE A 290 10.46 4.55 -25.98
N GLU A 291 10.81 5.70 -25.41
CA GLU A 291 11.81 6.61 -26.01
C GLU A 291 13.20 5.95 -26.12
N GLY A 292 13.56 5.11 -25.15
CA GLY A 292 14.81 4.34 -25.15
C GLY A 292 14.88 3.22 -26.21
N THR A 293 13.82 3.00 -26.98
CA THR A 293 13.80 2.04 -28.11
C THR A 293 14.18 2.69 -29.46
N ALA A 294 14.33 4.01 -29.52
CA ALA A 294 14.59 4.76 -30.76
C ALA A 294 16.08 4.83 -31.17
N ALA A 295 16.89 3.85 -30.79
CA ALA A 295 18.31 3.75 -31.15
C ALA A 295 18.61 2.46 -31.91
#